data_AF-A0A939JGP5-F1
#
_entry.id   AF-A0A939JGP5-F1
#
_cell.length_a   1.000
_cell.length_b   1.000
_cell.length_c   1.000
_cell.angle_alpha   90.00
_cell.angle_beta   90.00
_cell.angle_gamma   90.00
#
_symmetry.space_group_name_H-M   'P 1'
#
loop_
_entity.id
_entity.type
_entity.pdbx_description
1 polymer ?
#
loop_
_entity_poly.entity_id
_entity_poly.type
_entity_poly.pdbx_seq_one_letter_code
_entity_poly.pdbx_strand_id
1 'polypeptide(L)'
;MTNINTDRLTKAIDTHADNSEIIAVLHEIRDELRDFNKDMDRLNHLTEGQLKSTVENRKLAAMTLMFVIPSTFAAIPGANFEHLNEFGFDNFYALPILVGAVVLSAVGTFAFVKKKGWI
;
A
#
# COMPACT_ATOMS: atom_id res chain seq x y z
N MET A 1 -36.24 -68.81 14.36
CA MET A 1 -35.09 -68.28 15.13
C MET A 1 -34.03 -67.81 14.15
N THR A 2 -34.21 -66.64 13.52
CA THR A 2 -33.31 -66.15 12.44
C THR A 2 -33.13 -64.62 12.43
N ASN A 3 -33.66 -63.89 13.43
CA ASN A 3 -33.71 -62.43 13.41
C ASN A 3 -32.50 -61.71 14.05
N ILE A 4 -31.65 -62.43 14.79
CA ILE A 4 -30.57 -61.80 15.58
C ILE A 4 -29.37 -61.42 14.70
N ASN A 5 -29.18 -62.12 13.57
CA ASN A 5 -28.02 -61.93 12.70
C ASN A 5 -28.22 -60.80 11.69
N THR A 6 -29.45 -60.62 11.20
CA THR A 6 -29.84 -59.52 10.31
C THR A 6 -29.78 -58.18 11.03
N ASP A 7 -30.28 -58.10 12.26
CA ASP A 7 -30.37 -56.85 13.05
C ASP A 7 -28.98 -56.29 13.44
N ARG A 8 -28.00 -57.18 13.66
CA ARG A 8 -26.59 -56.81 13.90
C ARG A 8 -25.89 -56.34 12.63
N LEU A 9 -26.23 -56.92 11.48
CA LEU A 9 -25.69 -56.51 10.19
C LEU A 9 -26.24 -55.15 9.75
N THR A 10 -27.54 -54.89 9.89
CA THR A 10 -28.11 -53.55 9.63
C THR A 10 -27.51 -52.50 10.54
N LYS A 11 -27.37 -52.77 11.85
CA LYS A 11 -26.77 -51.81 12.78
C LYS A 11 -25.30 -51.51 12.47
N ALA A 12 -24.53 -52.51 12.04
CA ALA A 12 -23.14 -52.32 11.63
C ALA A 12 -23.03 -51.54 10.29
N ILE A 13 -23.92 -51.82 9.34
CA ILE A 13 -24.00 -51.10 8.06
C ILE A 13 -24.41 -49.64 8.28
N ASP A 14 -25.41 -49.38 9.13
CA ASP A 14 -25.84 -48.02 9.50
C ASP A 14 -24.73 -47.26 10.24
N THR A 15 -23.97 -47.92 11.12
CA THR A 15 -22.83 -47.29 11.82
C THR A 15 -21.67 -46.99 10.86
N HIS A 16 -21.46 -47.83 9.84
CA HIS A 16 -20.45 -47.56 8.81
C HIS A 16 -20.91 -46.49 7.81
N ALA A 17 -22.20 -46.43 7.50
CA ALA A 17 -22.80 -45.38 6.68
C ALA A 17 -22.70 -44.01 7.38
N ASP A 18 -23.06 -43.94 8.67
CA ASP A 18 -22.95 -42.74 9.52
C ASP A 18 -21.50 -42.23 9.62
N ASN A 19 -20.55 -43.13 9.87
CA ASN A 19 -19.14 -42.78 9.87
C ASN A 19 -18.63 -42.32 8.49
N SER A 20 -19.17 -42.87 7.40
CA SER A 20 -18.78 -42.44 6.05
C SER A 20 -19.28 -41.04 5.71
N GLU A 21 -20.47 -40.66 6.18
CA GLU A 21 -20.99 -39.29 6.06
C GLU A 21 -20.18 -38.32 6.92
N ILE A 22 -19.85 -38.68 8.16
CA ILE A 22 -19.00 -37.85 9.03
C ILE A 22 -17.61 -37.65 8.41
N ILE A 23 -17.01 -38.70 7.85
CA ILE A 23 -15.70 -38.61 7.17
C ILE A 23 -15.81 -37.73 5.91
N ALA A 24 -16.91 -37.81 5.16
CA ALA A 24 -17.14 -36.97 3.99
C ALA A 24 -17.22 -35.48 4.36
N VAL A 25 -17.97 -35.13 5.41
CA VAL A 25 -18.09 -33.75 5.91
C VAL A 25 -16.74 -33.24 6.44
N LEU A 26 -15.97 -34.08 7.14
CA LEU A 26 -14.63 -33.69 7.60
C LEU A 26 -13.64 -33.47 6.45
N HIS A 27 -13.80 -34.20 5.34
CA HIS A 27 -13.02 -33.98 4.13
C HIS A 27 -13.42 -32.68 3.43
N GLU A 28 -14.71 -32.40 3.33
CA GLU A 28 -15.23 -31.14 2.78
C GLU A 28 -14.76 -29.93 3.58
N ILE A 29 -14.90 -29.96 4.91
CA ILE A 29 -14.41 -28.90 5.80
C ILE A 29 -12.89 -28.74 5.66
N ARG A 30 -12.13 -29.84 5.55
CA ARG A 30 -10.68 -29.78 5.36
C ARG A 30 -10.33 -29.13 4.03
N ASP A 31 -11.01 -29.48 2.95
CA ASP A 31 -10.76 -28.94 1.63
C ASP A 31 -11.11 -27.44 1.56
N GLU A 32 -12.22 -27.04 2.20
CA GLU A 32 -12.61 -25.64 2.33
C GLU A 32 -11.61 -24.84 3.17
N LEU A 33 -11.14 -25.38 4.29
CA LEU A 33 -10.07 -24.76 5.10
C LEU A 33 -8.75 -24.66 4.32
N ARG A 34 -8.44 -25.64 3.48
CA ARG A 34 -7.24 -25.61 2.64
C ARG A 34 -7.33 -24.51 1.60
N ASP A 35 -8.49 -24.34 0.99
CA ASP A 35 -8.71 -23.31 -0.01
C ASP A 35 -8.79 -21.92 0.63
N PHE A 36 -9.38 -21.78 1.83
CA PHE A 36 -9.31 -20.56 2.62
C PHE A 36 -7.86 -20.16 2.95
N ASN A 37 -7.01 -21.14 3.29
CA ASN A 37 -5.61 -20.86 3.60
C ASN A 37 -4.83 -20.36 2.38
N LYS A 38 -5.10 -20.94 1.18
CA LYS A 38 -4.53 -20.45 -0.08
C LYS A 38 -5.00 -19.03 -0.40
N ASP A 39 -6.27 -18.73 -0.15
CA ASP A 39 -6.81 -17.39 -0.39
C ASP A 39 -6.22 -16.37 0.60
N MET A 40 -5.99 -16.75 1.85
CA MET A 40 -5.29 -15.91 2.83
C MET A 40 -3.85 -15.62 2.39
N ASP A 41 -3.09 -16.63 1.93
CA ASP A 41 -1.74 -16.43 1.38
C ASP A 41 -1.77 -15.49 0.16
N ARG A 42 -2.80 -15.64 -0.70
CA ARG A 42 -2.99 -14.75 -1.85
C ARG A 42 -3.34 -13.33 -1.41
N LEU A 43 -4.16 -13.12 -0.39
CA LEU A 43 -4.44 -11.79 0.13
C LEU A 43 -3.21 -11.15 0.75
N ASN A 44 -2.39 -11.94 1.45
CA ASN A 44 -1.17 -11.47 2.06
C ASN A 44 -0.16 -10.99 1.00
N HIS A 45 0.07 -11.76 -0.07
CA HIS A 45 0.97 -11.33 -1.16
C HIS A 45 0.48 -10.05 -1.88
N LEU A 46 -0.84 -9.90 -2.07
CA LEU A 46 -1.41 -8.69 -2.67
C LEU A 46 -1.24 -7.48 -1.76
N THR A 47 -1.45 -7.67 -0.46
CA THR A 47 -1.32 -6.63 0.55
C THR A 47 0.13 -6.16 0.65
N GLU A 48 1.10 -7.08 0.67
CA GLU A 48 2.53 -6.77 0.63
C GLU A 48 2.91 -6.00 -0.64
N GLY A 49 2.39 -6.41 -1.80
CA GLY A 49 2.60 -5.73 -3.08
C GLY A 49 2.06 -4.28 -3.08
N GLN A 50 0.86 -4.06 -2.53
CA GLN A 50 0.26 -2.73 -2.42
C GLN A 50 0.98 -1.83 -1.42
N LEU A 51 1.42 -2.39 -0.28
CA LEU A 51 2.25 -1.67 0.69
C LEU A 51 3.55 -1.20 0.03
N LYS A 52 4.23 -2.08 -0.70
CA LYS A 52 5.47 -1.73 -1.39
C LYS A 52 5.26 -0.66 -2.46
N SER A 53 4.23 -0.81 -3.31
CA SER A 53 3.89 0.19 -4.33
C SER A 53 3.49 1.54 -3.72
N THR A 54 2.78 1.53 -2.60
CA THR A 54 2.38 2.76 -1.90
C THR A 54 3.59 3.51 -1.33
N VAL A 55 4.53 2.78 -0.72
CA VAL A 55 5.77 3.38 -0.19
C VAL A 55 6.63 3.94 -1.32
N GLU A 56 6.80 3.20 -2.41
CA GLU A 56 7.56 3.64 -3.58
C GLU A 56 6.93 4.88 -4.23
N ASN A 57 5.61 4.89 -4.41
CA ASN A 57 4.88 6.04 -4.96
C ASN A 57 4.95 7.27 -4.05
N ARG A 58 4.85 7.10 -2.73
CA ARG A 58 5.03 8.20 -1.77
C ARG A 58 6.43 8.79 -1.84
N LYS A 59 7.45 7.94 -1.97
CA LYS A 59 8.86 8.36 -2.11
C LYS A 59 9.08 9.12 -3.42
N LEU A 60 8.55 8.62 -4.54
CA LEU A 60 8.65 9.30 -5.84
C LEU A 60 7.94 10.66 -5.80
N ALA A 61 6.71 10.71 -5.27
CA ALA A 61 5.95 11.94 -5.13
C ALA A 61 6.65 12.96 -4.21
N ALA A 62 7.26 12.50 -3.12
CA ALA A 62 8.07 13.33 -2.24
C ALA A 62 9.30 13.92 -2.97
N MET A 63 10.02 13.10 -3.73
CA MET A 63 11.16 13.57 -4.54
C MET A 63 10.72 14.59 -5.59
N THR A 64 9.64 14.30 -6.33
CA THR A 64 9.11 15.23 -7.33
C THR A 64 8.71 16.56 -6.70
N LEU A 65 8.01 16.57 -5.57
CA LEU A 65 7.64 17.80 -4.86
C LEU A 65 8.87 18.60 -4.40
N MET A 66 9.88 17.93 -3.87
CA MET A 66 11.13 18.57 -3.44
C MET A 66 11.90 19.25 -4.57
N PHE A 67 11.79 18.75 -5.81
CA PHE A 67 12.46 19.37 -6.96
C PHE A 67 11.58 20.40 -7.67
N VAL A 68 10.29 20.11 -7.87
CA VAL A 68 9.40 20.96 -8.67
C VAL A 68 9.20 22.33 -8.03
N ILE A 69 8.92 22.40 -6.72
CA ILE A 69 8.62 23.67 -6.04
C ILE A 69 9.83 24.62 -6.11
N PRO A 70 11.06 24.24 -5.70
CA PRO A 70 12.23 25.10 -5.83
C PRO A 70 12.56 25.44 -7.29
N SER A 71 12.37 24.50 -8.21
CA SER A 71 12.64 24.73 -9.64
C SER A 71 11.71 25.78 -10.24
N THR A 72 10.43 25.78 -9.86
CA THR A 72 9.49 26.81 -10.29
C THR A 72 9.87 28.18 -9.74
N PHE A 73 10.26 28.26 -8.45
CA PHE A 73 10.75 29.52 -7.87
C PHE A 73 12.06 30.02 -8.51
N ALA A 74 12.95 29.10 -8.91
CA ALA A 74 14.18 29.42 -9.63
C ALA A 74 13.95 29.81 -11.10
N ALA A 75 12.85 29.34 -11.72
CA ALA A 75 12.50 29.69 -13.10
C ALA A 75 11.95 31.12 -13.23
N ILE A 76 11.32 31.67 -12.17
CA ILE A 76 10.78 33.04 -12.16
C ILE A 76 11.85 34.10 -12.50
N PRO A 77 13.03 34.14 -11.85
CA PRO A 77 14.09 35.09 -12.21
C PRO A 77 14.83 34.74 -13.51
N GLY A 78 14.78 33.48 -13.96
CA GLY A 78 15.38 33.05 -15.22
C GLY A 78 14.53 33.40 -16.45
N ALA A 79 13.25 33.67 -16.26
CA ALA A 79 12.38 34.20 -17.29
C ALA A 79 12.64 35.70 -17.44
N ASN A 80 13.12 36.13 -18.62
CA ASN A 80 13.41 37.52 -18.99
C ASN A 80 12.13 38.38 -19.02
N PHE A 81 11.50 38.59 -17.88
CA PHE A 81 10.38 39.53 -17.75
C PHE A 81 10.93 40.95 -17.66
N GLU A 82 10.52 41.78 -18.61
CA GLU A 82 10.90 43.19 -18.77
C GLU A 82 10.61 44.05 -17.50
N HIS A 83 9.67 43.60 -16.65
CA HIS A 83 9.25 44.29 -15.41
C HIS A 83 9.95 43.82 -14.12
N LEU A 84 10.88 42.86 -14.15
CA LEU A 84 11.62 42.45 -12.94
C LEU A 84 12.52 43.57 -12.39
N ASN A 85 12.87 44.56 -13.22
CA ASN A 85 13.64 45.73 -12.81
C ASN A 85 12.91 46.63 -11.80
N GLU A 86 11.58 46.57 -11.72
CA GLU A 86 10.79 47.39 -10.79
C GLU A 86 10.78 46.85 -9.35
N PHE A 87 11.12 45.58 -9.15
CA PHE A 87 11.26 44.98 -7.81
C PHE A 87 12.64 45.23 -7.18
N GLY A 88 13.52 46.02 -7.84
CA GLY A 88 14.85 46.34 -7.32
C GLY A 88 15.83 45.17 -7.37
N PHE A 89 15.67 44.27 -8.36
CA PHE A 89 16.62 43.18 -8.61
C PHE A 89 18.01 43.66 -9.06
N ASP A 90 18.17 44.96 -9.33
CA ASP A 90 19.45 45.66 -9.51
C ASP A 90 20.24 45.84 -8.19
N ASN A 91 19.61 45.59 -7.03
CA ASN A 91 20.29 45.64 -5.74
C ASN A 91 21.03 44.34 -5.46
N PHE A 92 22.27 44.45 -4.96
CA PHE A 92 23.12 43.33 -4.50
C PHE A 92 22.42 42.36 -3.53
N TYR A 93 21.35 42.82 -2.87
CA TYR A 93 20.56 42.05 -1.89
C TYR A 93 19.44 41.18 -2.50
N ALA A 94 19.06 41.37 -3.77
CA ALA A 94 17.94 40.64 -4.36
C ALA A 94 18.28 39.15 -4.62
N LEU A 95 19.51 38.87 -5.03
CA LEU A 95 20.05 37.51 -5.21
C LEU A 95 20.01 36.67 -3.92
N PRO A 96 20.58 37.12 -2.79
CA PRO A 96 20.55 36.34 -1.55
C PRO A 96 19.14 36.16 -0.98
N ILE A 97 18.23 37.12 -1.18
CA ILE A 97 16.81 36.97 -0.79
C ILE A 97 16.13 35.88 -1.62
N LEU A 98 16.39 35.83 -2.92
CA LEU A 98 15.81 34.82 -3.81
C LEU A 98 16.36 33.42 -3.49
N VAL A 99 17.67 33.30 -3.26
CA VAL A 99 18.28 32.05 -2.76
C VAL A 99 17.66 31.65 -1.42
N GLY A 100 17.46 32.60 -0.50
CA GLY A 100 16.77 32.38 0.76
C GLY A 100 15.35 31.86 0.57
N ALA A 101 14.57 32.42 -0.37
CA ALA A 101 13.22 31.98 -0.68
C ALA A 101 13.19 30.56 -1.27
N VAL A 102 14.14 30.24 -2.16
CA VAL A 102 14.31 28.89 -2.72
C VAL A 102 14.64 27.89 -1.61
N VAL A 103 15.60 28.21 -0.74
CA VAL A 103 15.97 27.38 0.41
C VAL A 103 14.81 27.21 1.38
N LEU A 104 14.08 28.27 1.71
CA LEU A 104 12.88 28.22 2.55
C LEU A 104 11.77 27.36 1.93
N SER A 105 11.58 27.45 0.61
CA SER A 105 10.60 26.61 -0.11
C SER A 105 10.99 25.12 -0.06
N ALA A 106 12.28 24.80 -0.18
CA ALA A 106 12.80 23.45 -0.07
C ALA A 106 12.66 22.91 1.35
N VAL A 107 13.03 23.71 2.36
CA VAL A 107 12.89 23.36 3.79
C VAL A 107 11.43 23.20 4.18
N GLY A 108 10.54 24.09 3.71
CA GLY A 108 9.10 24.02 3.95
C GLY A 108 8.49 22.76 3.33
N THR A 109 8.88 22.43 2.10
CA THR A 109 8.45 21.20 1.43
C THR A 109 8.97 19.97 2.17
N PHE A 110 10.22 19.97 2.62
CA PHE A 110 10.80 18.90 3.43
C PHE A 110 10.05 18.72 4.75
N ALA A 111 9.78 19.80 5.47
CA ALA A 111 9.02 19.76 6.72
C ALA A 111 7.58 19.25 6.52
N PHE A 112 6.93 19.63 5.42
CA PHE A 112 5.58 19.16 5.08
C PHE A 112 5.55 17.66 4.76
N VAL A 113 6.49 17.18 3.95
CA VAL A 113 6.64 15.75 3.60
C VAL A 113 6.97 14.92 4.84
N LYS A 114 7.87 15.42 5.71
CA LYS A 114 8.22 14.77 6.99
C LYS A 114 7.02 14.70 7.94
N LYS A 115 6.23 15.78 8.06
CA LYS A 115 5.02 15.80 8.90
C LYS A 115 3.96 14.80 8.42
N LYS A 116 3.87 14.55 7.11
CA LYS A 116 2.95 13.56 6.54
C LYS A 116 3.41 12.10 6.71
N GLY A 117 4.62 11.85 7.21
CA GLY A 117 5.17 10.49 7.36
C GLY A 117 5.43 9.80 6.02
N TRP A 118 5.71 10.59 4.97
CA TRP A 118 6.09 10.07 3.65
C TRP A 118 7.60 9.83 3.55
N ILE A 119 8.35 10.29 4.57
CA ILE A 119 9.77 10.03 4.87
C ILE A 119 9.87 9.64 6.34
#